data_AF-A0A512ULB1-F1
#
_entry.id   AF-A0A512ULB1-F1
#
_cell.length_a   1.000
_cell.length_b   1.000
_cell.length_c   1.000
_cell.angle_alpha   90.00
_cell.angle_beta   90.00
_cell.angle_gamma   90.00
#
_symmetry.space_group_name_H-M   'P 1'
#
loop_
_entity.id
_entity.type
_entity.pdbx_description
1 polymer ?
#
loop_
_entity_poly.entity_id
_entity_poly.type
_entity_poly.pdbx_seq_one_letter_code
_entity_poly.pdbx_strand_id
1 'polypeptide(L)'
;MVAGAPDIDSVLDQKIDQLIKQDFASATHSSEPAVGQIVLSFSQKVATKSKKRSGWFGHVKEDASPTTTCWESWIINVNCLPLSYRGQQHLSGPASTVNSAEKLLRLSALSFETTVNEILALANTHKDHIPPIMTLDVCPFPFDITIDPQSTTTLPPAADDETWTQYIKKLMEQI
;
A
#
# COMPACT_ATOMS: atom_id res chain seq x y z
N MET A 1 24.26 -14.55 6.05
CA MET A 1 24.13 -13.18 5.54
C MET A 1 24.02 -13.26 4.03
N VAL A 2 22.88 -12.91 3.46
CA VAL A 2 22.69 -12.91 2.00
C VAL A 2 23.41 -11.69 1.43
N ALA A 3 24.31 -11.89 0.47
CA ALA A 3 24.92 -10.80 -0.25
C ALA A 3 23.88 -10.20 -1.24
N GLY A 4 23.43 -8.97 -0.99
CA GLY A 4 22.67 -8.17 -1.96
C GLY A 4 21.17 -8.04 -1.75
N ALA A 5 20.58 -8.63 -0.69
CA ALA A 5 19.24 -8.24 -0.25
C ALA A 5 19.37 -7.03 0.67
N PRO A 6 18.64 -5.92 0.44
CA PRO A 6 18.59 -4.83 1.40
C PRO A 6 18.07 -5.37 2.73
N ASP A 7 18.61 -4.84 3.82
CA ASP A 7 18.10 -5.15 5.15
C ASP A 7 16.61 -4.78 5.21
N ILE A 8 15.75 -5.78 5.38
CA ILE A 8 14.29 -5.60 5.30
C ILE A 8 13.82 -4.56 6.31
N ASP A 9 14.45 -4.57 7.49
CA ASP A 9 14.16 -3.63 8.56
C ASP A 9 14.48 -2.19 8.13
N SER A 10 15.64 -1.97 7.49
CA SER A 10 16.00 -0.66 6.93
C SER A 10 15.05 -0.18 5.84
N VAL A 11 14.53 -1.08 5.00
CA VAL A 11 13.54 -0.73 3.97
C VAL A 11 12.20 -0.35 4.60
N LEU A 12 11.76 -1.11 5.60
CA LEU A 12 10.55 -0.82 6.35
C LEU A 12 10.64 0.53 7.05
N ASP A 13 11.74 0.79 7.76
CA ASP A 13 11.98 2.07 8.45
C ASP A 13 11.92 3.25 7.45
N GLN A 14 12.59 3.12 6.30
CA GLN A 14 12.54 4.15 5.26
C GLN A 14 11.11 4.42 4.77
N LYS A 15 10.30 3.37 4.58
CA LYS A 15 8.93 3.49 4.06
C LYS A 15 7.97 4.02 5.12
N ILE A 16 8.16 3.65 6.39
CA ILE A 16 7.42 4.21 7.53
C ILE A 16 7.71 5.71 7.65
N ASP A 17 8.98 6.10 7.57
CA ASP A 17 9.37 7.51 7.57
C ASP A 17 8.74 8.28 6.40
N GLN A 18 8.69 7.67 5.22
CA GLN A 18 8.04 8.25 4.05
C GLN A 18 6.54 8.45 4.30
N LEU A 19 5.84 7.43 4.81
CA LEU A 19 4.43 7.48 5.16
C LEU A 19 4.14 8.60 6.17
N ILE A 20 4.95 8.68 7.24
CA ILE A 20 4.78 9.71 8.27
C ILE A 20 4.93 11.11 7.68
N LYS A 21 5.96 11.33 6.86
CA LYS A 21 6.23 12.64 6.25
C LYS A 21 5.17 13.03 5.22
N GLN A 22 4.68 12.08 4.45
CA GLN A 22 3.75 12.33 3.35
C GLN A 22 2.31 12.48 3.83
N ASP A 23 1.85 11.55 4.66
CA ASP A 23 0.42 11.38 4.94
C ASP A 23 0.06 11.82 6.36
N PHE A 24 0.99 11.74 7.31
CA PHE A 24 0.70 12.00 8.75
C PHE A 24 1.35 13.25 9.32
N ALA A 25 2.06 14.06 8.51
CA ALA A 25 2.75 15.27 8.99
C ALA A 25 1.80 16.26 9.68
N SER A 26 0.52 16.29 9.29
CA SER A 26 -0.49 17.17 9.89
C SER A 26 -1.29 16.55 11.04
N ALA A 27 -1.08 15.26 11.36
CA ALA A 27 -1.87 14.56 12.38
C ALA A 27 -1.72 15.15 13.80
N THR A 28 -0.62 15.86 14.08
CA THR A 28 -0.40 16.56 15.37
C THR A 28 -1.12 17.89 15.47
N HIS A 29 -1.52 18.48 14.34
CA HIS A 29 -2.13 19.81 14.26
C HIS A 29 -3.58 19.78 13.79
N SER A 30 -4.08 18.62 13.36
CA SER A 30 -5.45 18.39 12.91
C SER A 30 -6.29 17.69 13.99
N SER A 31 -7.58 18.02 14.07
CA SER A 31 -8.56 17.25 14.83
C SER A 31 -9.12 16.06 14.05
N GLU A 32 -8.88 16.02 12.74
CA GLU A 32 -9.33 14.94 11.85
C GLU A 32 -8.29 13.83 11.77
N PRO A 33 -8.72 12.55 11.64
CA PRO A 33 -7.85 11.45 11.30
C PRO A 33 -7.03 11.74 10.03
N ALA A 34 -5.73 11.48 10.10
CA ALA A 34 -4.91 11.41 8.90
C ALA A 34 -4.94 9.96 8.37
N VAL A 35 -4.90 9.81 7.06
CA VAL A 35 -5.07 8.54 6.36
C VAL A 35 -3.91 8.35 5.41
N GLY A 36 -3.42 7.12 5.34
CA GLY A 36 -2.28 6.74 4.50
C GLY A 36 -2.43 5.30 4.02
N GLN A 37 -1.67 4.93 3.00
CA GLN A 37 -1.77 3.59 2.41
C GLN A 37 -0.38 3.03 2.09
N ILE A 38 -0.15 1.80 2.55
CA ILE A 38 1.04 1.02 2.25
C ILE A 38 0.65 -0.07 1.26
N VAL A 39 1.40 -0.20 0.18
CA VAL A 39 1.22 -1.27 -0.80
C VAL A 39 2.46 -2.15 -0.81
N LEU A 40 2.27 -3.44 -0.51
CA LEU A 40 3.30 -4.48 -0.60
C LEU A 40 2.98 -5.36 -1.80
N SER A 41 3.89 -5.45 -2.76
CA SER A 41 3.69 -6.26 -3.97
C SER A 41 4.75 -7.33 -4.10
N PHE A 42 4.34 -8.56 -4.37
CA PHE A 42 5.22 -9.69 -4.66
C PHE A 42 5.25 -9.97 -6.15
N SER A 43 6.45 -10.21 -6.67
CA SER A 43 6.67 -10.49 -8.09
C SER A 43 7.42 -11.80 -8.31
N GLN A 44 7.25 -12.37 -9.50
CA GLN A 44 7.99 -13.54 -9.94
C GLN A 44 8.89 -13.12 -11.10
N LYS A 45 10.17 -13.46 -11.01
CA LYS A 45 11.10 -13.36 -12.15
C LYS A 45 10.74 -14.46 -13.13
N VAL A 46 10.08 -14.10 -14.23
CA VAL A 46 9.84 -15.05 -15.32
C VAL A 46 11.04 -14.97 -16.24
N ALA A 47 11.88 -16.00 -16.21
CA ALA A 47 12.84 -16.23 -17.29
C ALA A 47 12.03 -16.62 -18.52
N THR A 48 11.63 -15.63 -19.32
CA THR A 48 11.00 -15.91 -20.60
C THR A 48 12.00 -16.73 -21.41
N LYS A 49 11.67 -18.00 -21.68
CA LYS A 49 12.38 -18.73 -22.73
C LYS A 49 12.12 -17.94 -24.00
N SER A 50 13.14 -17.20 -24.45
CA SER A 50 13.16 -16.50 -25.73
C SER A 50 12.42 -17.33 -26.76
N LYS A 51 11.24 -16.87 -27.20
CA LYS A 51 10.70 -17.31 -28.48
C LYS A 51 11.69 -16.74 -29.48
N LYS A 52 12.67 -17.54 -29.88
CA LYS A 52 13.55 -17.25 -31.01
C LYS A 52 12.66 -16.96 -32.21
N ARG A 53 12.32 -15.68 -32.43
CA ARG A 53 11.81 -15.24 -33.72
C ARG A 53 13.02 -15.31 -34.64
N SER A 54 13.11 -16.41 -35.37
CA SER A 54 14.05 -16.57 -36.47
C SER A 54 13.73 -15.46 -37.49
N GLY A 55 14.44 -14.34 -37.38
CA GLY A 55 14.52 -13.34 -38.43
C GLY A 55 15.48 -13.85 -39.49
N TRP A 56 15.05 -13.84 -40.74
CA TRP A 56 15.80 -14.30 -41.93
C TRP A 56 17.13 -13.54 -42.17
N PHE A 57 17.50 -12.56 -41.34
CA PHE A 57 18.81 -11.90 -41.39
C PHE A 57 19.45 -11.86 -40.00
N GLY A 58 20.15 -12.95 -39.65
CA GLY A 58 21.49 -12.97 -39.04
C GLY A 58 21.83 -12.17 -37.78
N HIS A 59 20.93 -11.40 -37.16
CA HIS A 59 21.23 -10.60 -35.98
C HIS A 59 20.19 -10.84 -34.88
N VAL A 60 20.33 -11.96 -34.18
CA VAL A 60 19.59 -12.21 -32.94
C VAL A 60 20.29 -11.41 -31.84
N LYS A 61 19.74 -10.24 -31.51
CA LYS A 61 20.09 -9.54 -30.27
C LYS A 61 19.31 -10.21 -29.14
N GLU A 62 20.00 -10.98 -28.31
CA GLU A 62 19.44 -11.66 -27.14
C GLU A 62 19.26 -10.62 -26.02
N ASP A 63 18.25 -9.75 -26.15
CA ASP A 63 17.80 -8.89 -25.05
C ASP A 63 16.78 -9.66 -24.22
N ALA A 64 17.21 -10.77 -23.61
CA ALA A 64 16.41 -11.52 -22.64
C ALA A 64 16.44 -10.78 -21.29
N SER A 65 15.81 -9.60 -21.24
CA SER A 65 15.56 -8.93 -19.96
C SER A 65 14.54 -9.74 -19.16
N PRO A 66 14.83 -10.14 -17.91
CA PRO A 66 13.87 -10.85 -17.09
C PRO A 66 12.65 -9.96 -16.83
N THR A 67 11.48 -10.36 -17.36
CA THR A 67 10.22 -9.69 -17.06
C THR A 67 9.74 -10.14 -15.69
N THR A 68 9.58 -9.20 -14.75
CA THR A 68 8.92 -9.45 -13.47
C THR A 68 7.41 -9.31 -13.64
N THR A 69 6.65 -10.28 -13.13
CA THR A 69 5.17 -10.21 -13.10
C THR A 69 4.73 -10.19 -11.64
N CYS A 70 3.94 -9.19 -11.27
CA CYS A 70 3.30 -9.13 -9.95
C CYS A 70 2.25 -10.24 -9.86
N TRP A 71 2.33 -11.07 -8.82
CA TRP A 71 1.39 -12.18 -8.60
C TRP A 71 0.55 -11.99 -7.34
N GLU A 72 0.95 -11.10 -6.44
CA GLU A 72 0.18 -10.76 -5.25
C GLU A 72 0.47 -9.33 -4.80
N SER A 73 -0.56 -8.64 -4.30
CA SER A 73 -0.43 -7.29 -3.74
C SER A 73 -1.32 -7.16 -2.51
N TRP A 74 -0.76 -6.56 -1.46
CA TRP A 74 -1.44 -6.24 -0.22
C TRP A 74 -1.52 -4.72 -0.08
N ILE A 75 -2.73 -4.23 0.12
CA ILE A 75 -3.00 -2.82 0.35
C ILE A 75 -3.43 -2.66 1.80
N ILE A 76 -2.59 -1.98 2.59
CA ILE A 76 -2.81 -1.76 4.02
C ILE A 76 -3.18 -0.30 4.21
N ASN A 77 -4.44 -0.06 4.58
CA ASN A 77 -4.93 1.27 4.93
C ASN A 77 -4.58 1.59 6.38
N VAL A 78 -3.96 2.75 6.62
CA VAL A 78 -3.49 3.18 7.93
C VAL A 78 -4.18 4.46 8.32
N ASN A 79 -4.85 4.44 9.48
CA ASN A 79 -5.52 5.61 10.05
C ASN A 79 -4.72 6.10 11.27
N CYS A 80 -4.21 7.32 11.20
CA CYS A 80 -3.57 8.01 12.30
C CYS A 80 -4.60 8.90 13.00
N LEU A 81 -5.06 8.48 14.18
CA LEU A 81 -6.02 9.24 14.98
C LEU A 81 -5.30 10.28 15.85
N PRO A 82 -5.72 11.56 15.83
CA PRO A 82 -5.17 12.56 16.76
C PRO A 82 -5.51 12.21 18.20
N LEU A 83 -4.68 12.63 19.17
CA LEU A 83 -4.95 12.40 20.60
C LEU A 83 -6.22 13.10 21.10
N SER A 84 -6.63 14.16 20.40
CA SER A 84 -7.87 14.88 20.61
C SER A 84 -9.08 14.23 19.94
N TYR A 85 -8.89 13.14 19.18
CA TYR A 85 -9.95 12.47 18.44
C TYR A 85 -11.09 12.07 19.38
N ARG A 86 -12.24 12.71 19.16
CA ARG A 86 -13.52 12.37 19.78
C ARG A 86 -14.43 11.79 18.72
N GLY A 87 -14.02 10.70 18.09
CA GLY A 87 -14.91 9.92 17.22
C GLY A 87 -16.23 9.65 17.94
N GLN A 88 -17.34 9.48 17.19
CA GLN A 88 -18.72 9.41 17.68
C GLN A 88 -18.94 8.40 18.83
N GLN A 89 -18.52 8.77 20.02
CA GLN A 89 -18.81 8.06 21.24
C GLN A 89 -20.14 8.60 21.72
N HIS A 90 -21.23 8.03 21.21
CA HIS A 90 -22.54 8.03 21.86
C HIS A 90 -22.51 7.19 23.17
N LEU A 91 -21.37 7.17 23.86
CA LEU A 91 -21.22 6.63 25.20
C LEU A 91 -21.32 7.82 26.15
N SER A 92 -22.54 8.32 26.26
CA SER A 92 -23.05 9.21 27.30
C SER A 92 -22.94 8.51 28.66
N GLY A 93 -21.72 8.34 29.15
CA GLY A 93 -21.41 7.87 30.49
C GLY A 93 -20.69 8.95 31.28
N PRO A 94 -20.90 9.06 32.60
CA PRO A 94 -20.28 10.09 33.42
C PRO A 94 -18.75 9.98 33.28
N ALA A 95 -18.12 11.11 32.93
CA ALA A 95 -16.70 11.34 32.76
C ALA A 95 -15.80 10.19 33.26
N SER A 96 -15.64 9.15 32.44
CA SER A 96 -14.71 8.06 32.76
C SER A 96 -13.31 8.67 32.74
N THR A 97 -12.63 8.67 33.88
CA THR A 97 -11.25 9.13 34.12
C THR A 97 -10.18 8.36 33.34
N VAL A 98 -10.59 7.53 32.37
CA VAL A 98 -9.69 6.81 31.47
C VAL A 98 -9.14 7.81 30.47
N ASN A 99 -7.83 8.00 30.51
CA ASN A 99 -7.07 8.86 29.62
C ASN A 99 -7.43 8.54 28.15
N SER A 100 -7.81 9.54 27.35
CA SER A 100 -8.12 9.37 25.92
C SER A 100 -6.99 8.64 25.17
N ALA A 101 -5.74 8.87 25.55
CA ALA A 101 -4.58 8.17 24.98
C ALA A 101 -4.62 6.65 25.25
N GLU A 102 -5.07 6.22 26.44
CA GLU A 102 -5.18 4.79 26.76
C GLU A 102 -6.28 4.12 25.93
N LYS A 103 -7.41 4.81 25.71
CA LYS A 103 -8.48 4.32 24.83
C LYS A 103 -7.99 4.15 23.39
N LEU A 104 -7.27 5.15 22.87
CA LEU A 104 -6.70 5.11 21.52
C LEU A 104 -5.63 4.01 21.38
N LEU A 105 -4.80 3.80 22.41
CA LEU A 105 -3.82 2.72 22.42
C LEU A 105 -4.48 1.34 22.39
N ARG A 106 -5.55 1.13 23.18
CA ARG A 106 -6.32 -0.12 23.15
C ARG A 106 -6.98 -0.34 21.78
N LEU A 107 -7.52 0.72 21.18
CA LEU A 107 -8.10 0.65 19.83
C LEU A 107 -7.04 0.29 18.78
N SER A 108 -5.86 0.90 18.85
CA SER A 108 -4.73 0.60 17.96
C SER A 108 -4.28 -0.86 18.10
N ALA A 109 -4.14 -1.36 19.34
CA ALA A 109 -3.78 -2.75 19.60
C ALA A 109 -4.83 -3.75 19.05
N LEU A 110 -6.12 -3.48 19.25
CA LEU A 110 -7.20 -4.31 18.73
C LEU A 110 -7.23 -4.30 17.18
N SER A 111 -7.03 -3.12 16.57
CA SER A 111 -6.93 -2.99 15.12
C SER A 111 -5.78 -3.82 14.58
N PHE A 112 -4.61 -3.73 15.21
CA PHE A 112 -3.43 -4.51 14.83
C PHE A 112 -3.68 -6.01 14.91
N GLU A 113 -4.21 -6.50 16.04
CA GLU A 113 -4.52 -7.92 16.21
C GLU A 113 -5.52 -8.42 15.16
N THR A 114 -6.56 -7.63 14.89
CA THR A 114 -7.58 -7.96 13.88
C THR A 114 -6.96 -8.05 12.49
N THR A 115 -6.16 -7.05 12.09
CA THR A 115 -5.50 -7.03 10.78
C THR A 115 -4.52 -8.19 10.61
N VAL A 116 -3.74 -8.54 11.63
CA VAL A 116 -2.82 -9.68 11.57
C VAL A 116 -3.57 -11.00 11.38
N ASN A 117 -4.67 -11.20 12.10
CA ASN A 117 -5.51 -12.37 11.95
C ASN A 117 -6.16 -12.44 10.56
N GLU A 118 -6.58 -11.30 10.02
CA GLU A 118 -7.14 -11.21 8.66
C GLU A 118 -6.10 -11.56 7.59
N ILE A 119 -4.87 -11.03 7.70
CA ILE A 119 -3.76 -11.39 6.81
C ILE A 119 -3.52 -12.89 6.84
N LEU A 120 -3.45 -13.50 8.03
CA LEU A 120 -3.25 -14.94 8.19
C LEU A 120 -4.39 -15.74 7.56
N ALA A 121 -5.64 -15.31 7.76
CA ALA A 121 -6.81 -15.97 7.18
C ALA A 121 -6.79 -15.90 5.64
N LEU A 122 -6.51 -14.73 5.08
CA LEU A 122 -6.44 -14.51 3.64
C LEU A 122 -5.31 -15.31 3.00
N ALA A 123 -4.10 -15.27 3.58
CA ALA A 123 -2.95 -16.04 3.09
C ALA A 123 -3.22 -17.55 3.09
N ASN A 124 -3.88 -18.08 4.14
CA ASN A 124 -4.25 -19.50 4.20
C ASN A 124 -5.36 -19.88 3.22
N THR A 125 -6.34 -19.00 3.02
CA THR A 125 -7.49 -19.23 2.14
C THR A 125 -7.08 -19.23 0.67
N HIS A 126 -6.13 -18.36 0.30
CA HIS A 126 -5.72 -18.16 -1.09
C HIS A 126 -4.35 -18.77 -1.43
N LYS A 127 -3.79 -19.64 -0.60
CA LYS A 127 -2.43 -20.20 -0.80
C LYS A 127 -2.16 -20.89 -2.15
N ASP A 128 -3.20 -21.28 -2.89
CA ASP A 128 -3.07 -22.02 -4.15
C ASP A 128 -2.48 -21.17 -5.30
N HIS A 129 -2.49 -19.84 -5.20
CA HIS A 129 -1.87 -18.96 -6.22
C HIS A 129 -0.37 -18.71 -5.99
N ILE A 130 0.19 -19.16 -4.85
CA ILE A 130 1.59 -18.90 -4.51
C ILE A 130 2.52 -19.64 -5.48
N PRO A 131 3.45 -18.95 -6.18
CA PRO A 131 4.35 -19.59 -7.12
C PRO A 131 5.27 -20.63 -6.47
N PRO A 132 5.78 -21.62 -7.24
CA PRO A 132 6.75 -22.57 -6.73
C PRO A 132 8.01 -21.89 -6.20
N ILE A 133 8.46 -22.29 -5.01
CA ILE A 133 9.73 -21.82 -4.43
C ILE A 133 10.88 -22.44 -5.24
N MET A 134 11.66 -21.59 -5.92
CA MET A 134 12.76 -22.01 -6.78
C MET A 134 14.15 -21.71 -6.19
N THR A 135 14.21 -21.23 -4.95
CA THR A 135 15.45 -20.84 -4.25
C THR A 135 15.42 -21.31 -2.79
N LEU A 136 16.60 -21.40 -2.17
CA LEU A 136 16.75 -21.64 -0.73
C LEU A 136 16.85 -20.34 0.08
N ASP A 137 16.69 -19.18 -0.57
CA ASP A 137 16.70 -17.89 0.09
C ASP A 137 15.53 -17.76 1.08
N VAL A 138 15.79 -17.10 2.22
CA VAL A 138 14.78 -16.83 3.26
C VAL A 138 13.62 -15.99 2.72
N CYS A 139 13.90 -15.11 1.75
CA CYS A 139 12.91 -14.33 1.02
C CYS A 139 12.90 -14.80 -0.45
N PRO A 140 12.12 -15.83 -0.79
CA PRO A 140 12.20 -16.45 -2.11
C PRO A 140 11.54 -15.63 -3.23
N PHE A 141 10.66 -14.69 -2.86
CA PHE A 141 9.92 -13.86 -3.80
C PHE A 141 10.39 -12.40 -3.71
N PRO A 142 10.83 -11.80 -4.82
CA PRO A 142 11.10 -10.36 -4.87
C PRO A 142 9.85 -9.57 -4.50
N PHE A 143 10.01 -8.57 -3.64
CA PHE A 143 8.94 -7.69 -3.21
C PHE A 143 9.31 -6.21 -3.42
N ASP A 144 8.28 -5.37 -3.45
CA ASP A 144 8.40 -3.91 -3.41
C ASP A 144 7.38 -3.35 -2.42
N ILE A 145 7.77 -2.28 -1.71
CA ILE A 145 6.91 -1.57 -0.77
C ILE A 145 6.77 -0.14 -1.27
N THR A 146 5.56 0.31 -1.50
CA THR A 146 5.25 1.69 -1.90
C THR A 146 4.28 2.32 -0.91
N ILE A 147 4.40 3.64 -0.78
CA ILE A 147 3.42 4.47 -0.09
C ILE A 147 2.58 5.11 -1.19
N ASP A 148 1.29 4.78 -1.26
CA ASP A 148 0.42 5.33 -2.30
C ASP A 148 0.06 6.78 -1.93
N PRO A 149 0.40 7.78 -2.78
CA PRO A 149 0.04 9.17 -2.53
C PRO A 149 -1.47 9.50 -2.56
N GLN A 150 -2.37 8.52 -2.67
CA GLN A 150 -3.81 8.78 -2.71
C GLN A 150 -4.61 7.93 -1.72
N SER A 151 -4.67 8.40 -0.48
CA SER A 151 -5.79 8.07 0.41
C SER A 151 -6.54 9.29 0.90
N THR A 152 -6.45 10.46 0.22
CA THR A 152 -7.61 11.35 0.27
C THR A 152 -8.75 10.54 -0.31
N THR A 153 -9.79 10.25 0.49
CA THR A 153 -11.05 9.76 -0.04
C THR A 153 -11.35 10.68 -1.22
N THR A 154 -11.17 10.20 -2.45
CA THR A 154 -11.63 10.92 -3.62
C THR A 154 -13.14 10.74 -3.54
N LEU A 155 -13.77 11.52 -2.66
CA LEU A 155 -15.13 11.93 -2.91
C LEU A 155 -15.06 12.48 -4.33
N PRO A 156 -15.90 12.01 -5.26
CA PRO A 156 -16.04 12.70 -6.53
C PRO A 156 -16.18 14.19 -6.18
N PRO A 157 -15.45 15.10 -6.85
CA PRO A 157 -15.51 16.52 -6.54
C PRO A 157 -16.98 16.86 -6.40
N ALA A 158 -17.38 17.33 -5.21
CA ALA A 158 -18.76 17.67 -4.92
C ALA A 158 -19.23 18.45 -6.12
N ALA A 159 -20.27 17.96 -6.81
CA ALA A 159 -20.67 18.45 -8.13
C ALA A 159 -20.90 19.96 -8.06
N ASP A 160 -19.84 20.72 -8.28
CA ASP A 160 -19.86 22.11 -8.57
C ASP A 160 -19.88 22.17 -10.08
N ASP A 161 -21.05 22.56 -10.60
CA ASP A 161 -21.34 22.56 -12.03
C ASP A 161 -20.28 23.37 -12.84
N GLU A 162 -19.54 24.25 -12.17
CA GLU A 162 -18.45 25.04 -12.72
C GLU A 162 -17.28 24.20 -13.25
N THR A 163 -16.84 23.17 -12.52
CA THR A 163 -15.65 22.38 -12.89
C THR A 163 -15.94 21.45 -14.08
N TRP A 164 -17.14 20.88 -14.12
CA TRP A 164 -17.63 20.07 -15.24
C TRP A 164 -17.81 20.89 -16.53
N THR A 165 -18.31 22.12 -16.41
CA THR A 165 -18.49 23.04 -17.54
C THR A 165 -17.15 23.46 -18.15
N GLN A 166 -16.14 23.70 -17.31
CA GLN A 166 -14.78 24.03 -17.73
C GLN A 166 -14.11 22.86 -18.50
N TYR A 167 -14.29 21.63 -18.00
CA TYR A 167 -13.76 20.43 -18.65
C TYR A 167 -14.36 20.19 -20.05
N ILE A 168 -15.69 20.33 -20.18
CA ILE A 168 -16.39 20.19 -21.48
C ILE A 168 -15.93 21.27 -22.46
N LYS A 169 -15.83 22.54 -22.01
CA LYS A 169 -15.33 23.63 -22.87
C LYS A 169 -13.96 23.31 -23.46
N LYS A 170 -13.05 22.79 -22.64
CA LYS A 170 -11.69 22.43 -23.06
C LYS A 170 -11.67 21.30 -24.10
N LEU A 171 -12.60 20.34 -24.01
CA LEU A 171 -12.74 19.28 -25.01
C LEU A 171 -13.28 19.80 -26.35
N MET A 172 -14.19 20.77 -26.31
CA MET A 172 -14.77 21.37 -27.52
C MET A 172 -13.81 22.31 -28.26
N GLU A 173 -12.79 22.84 -27.57
CA GLU A 173 -11.76 23.71 -28.17
C GLU A 173 -10.66 22.96 -28.92
N GLN A 174 -10.63 21.63 -28.84
CA GLN A 174 -9.63 20.77 -29.51
C GLN A 174 -10.16 20.06 -30.77
N ILE A 175 -11.38 20.39 -31.21
CA ILE A 175 -12.02 19.91 -32.45
C ILE A 175 -12.21 21.09 -33.40
#